data_AF-A0A1H6BQB9-F1
#
_entry.id   AF-A0A1H6BQB9-F1
#
_cell.length_a   1.000
_cell.length_b   1.000
_cell.length_c   1.000
_cell.angle_alpha   90.00
_cell.angle_beta   90.00
_cell.angle_gamma   90.00
#
_symmetry.space_group_name_H-M   'P 1'
#
loop_
_entity.id
_entity.type
_entity.pdbx_description
1 polymer ?
#
loop_
_entity_poly.entity_id
_entity_poly.type
_entity_poly.pdbx_seq_one_letter_code
_entity_poly.pdbx_strand_id
1 'polypeptide(L)'
;MIIKDSETLRKLTTSWYASNDFDRIIQHIEIETEELAKVVGDGLMEQALDIAEKPTASASELKLLKMVQLPVALMATFRFYQLNLVSHDQSTRKIKIDDQNEKLPWEWMLDRDDAAHLSSAQRAVDRLIGFLDKSGNDAWEKSTQKIASKKLFINNTATFGEYYPIDNSARFYYLALPLLQEVQTTDLRKALANDYKPLLEAFQKGNLNQYQMELLEITQRAQVLATIALAVRRLNTQVLPAGIVKTMISERHTANASRPADKEELSYFSKRIEMDAFACIDEIKRKRFEQTPEFLEYKMLPKNDPGDKFAST
;
A
#
# COMPACT_ATOMS: atom_id res chain seq x y z
N MET A 1 1.47 -22.75 15.41
CA MET A 1 0.38 -22.14 14.63
C MET A 1 -0.35 -21.11 15.50
N ILE A 2 -0.66 -19.93 14.95
CA ILE A 2 -1.29 -18.82 15.70
C ILE A 2 -2.80 -18.99 15.91
N ILE A 3 -3.50 -19.77 15.08
CA ILE A 3 -4.93 -20.12 15.23
C ILE A 3 -5.00 -21.63 15.40
N LYS A 4 -5.52 -22.14 16.53
CA LYS A 4 -5.39 -23.56 16.90
C LYS A 4 -6.69 -24.36 16.83
N ASP A 5 -7.82 -23.67 16.66
CA ASP A 5 -9.13 -24.30 16.79
C ASP A 5 -10.21 -23.56 15.98
N SER A 6 -11.30 -24.28 15.70
CA SER A 6 -12.46 -23.82 14.94
C SER A 6 -13.21 -22.67 15.63
N GLU A 7 -13.22 -22.62 16.97
CA GLU A 7 -13.91 -21.57 17.72
C GLU A 7 -13.22 -20.22 17.57
N THR A 8 -11.89 -20.20 17.67
CA THR A 8 -11.04 -19.04 17.41
C THR A 8 -11.24 -18.55 15.98
N LEU A 9 -11.18 -19.46 15.00
CA LEU A 9 -11.36 -19.11 13.60
C LEU A 9 -12.74 -18.50 13.33
N ARG A 10 -13.81 -19.06 13.90
CA ARG A 10 -15.18 -18.54 13.80
C ARG A 10 -15.37 -17.18 14.48
N LYS A 11 -14.70 -16.94 15.61
CA LYS A 11 -14.70 -15.61 16.27
C LYS A 11 -14.02 -14.54 15.42
N LEU A 12 -13.02 -14.92 14.63
CA LEU A 12 -12.28 -14.02 13.74
C LEU A 12 -12.98 -13.82 12.40
N THR A 13 -13.52 -14.91 11.84
CA THR A 13 -14.15 -14.98 10.51
C THR A 13 -15.60 -15.36 10.72
N THR A 14 -16.49 -14.37 10.66
CA THR A 14 -17.94 -14.59 10.82
C THR A 14 -18.52 -15.57 9.80
N SER A 15 -17.75 -15.93 8.77
CA SER A 15 -18.09 -16.90 7.72
C SER A 15 -17.75 -18.35 8.07
N TRP A 16 -16.88 -18.66 9.06
CA TRP A 16 -16.52 -20.03 9.40
C TRP A 16 -17.59 -20.72 10.26
N TYR A 17 -18.16 -21.83 9.77
CA TYR A 17 -19.26 -22.52 10.45
C TYR A 17 -18.75 -23.64 11.37
N ALA A 18 -19.50 -23.92 12.44
CA ALA A 18 -19.12 -24.92 13.45
C ALA A 18 -19.03 -26.36 12.90
N SER A 19 -19.71 -26.65 11.80
CA SER A 19 -19.70 -27.95 11.12
C SER A 19 -18.46 -28.16 10.25
N ASN A 20 -17.68 -27.11 9.98
CA ASN A 20 -16.48 -27.24 9.15
C ASN A 20 -15.38 -27.95 9.94
N ASP A 21 -14.73 -28.91 9.27
CA ASP A 21 -13.56 -29.60 9.81
C ASP A 21 -12.34 -28.66 9.81
N PHE A 22 -11.79 -28.44 11.01
CA PHE A 22 -10.64 -27.56 11.19
C PHE A 22 -9.38 -28.12 10.53
N ASP A 23 -9.20 -29.44 10.50
CA ASP A 23 -7.99 -30.06 9.95
C ASP A 23 -7.81 -29.73 8.46
N ARG A 24 -8.92 -29.48 7.76
CA ARG A 24 -8.93 -29.13 6.34
C ARG A 24 -8.45 -27.70 6.03
N ILE A 25 -8.34 -26.82 7.02
CA ILE A 25 -7.88 -25.44 6.82
C ILE A 25 -6.48 -25.17 7.37
N ILE A 26 -5.88 -26.10 8.14
CA ILE A 26 -4.58 -25.92 8.78
C ILE A 26 -3.51 -25.47 7.78
N GLN A 27 -3.41 -26.15 6.63
CA GLN A 27 -2.43 -25.80 5.60
C GLN A 27 -2.63 -24.38 5.06
N HIS A 28 -3.88 -23.91 4.92
CA HIS A 28 -4.15 -22.53 4.50
C HIS A 28 -3.75 -21.53 5.58
N ILE A 29 -3.96 -21.85 6.85
CA ILE A 29 -3.52 -20.99 7.96
C ILE A 29 -1.99 -20.87 7.96
N GLU A 30 -1.26 -21.97 7.76
CA GLU A 30 0.20 -21.97 7.69
C GLU A 30 0.73 -21.12 6.53
N ILE A 31 0.22 -21.34 5.32
CA ILE A 31 0.60 -20.56 4.13
C ILE A 31 0.32 -19.07 4.34
N GLU A 32 -0.87 -18.71 4.81
CA GLU A 32 -1.24 -17.30 4.98
C GLU A 32 -0.50 -16.66 6.18
N THR A 33 -0.02 -17.44 7.15
CA THR A 33 0.89 -16.97 8.19
C THR A 33 2.25 -16.58 7.58
N GLU A 34 2.79 -17.41 6.68
CA GLU A 34 4.04 -17.13 5.96
C GLU A 34 3.90 -15.93 5.01
N GLU A 35 2.78 -15.82 4.28
CA GLU A 35 2.52 -14.68 3.40
C GLU A 35 2.39 -13.37 4.20
N LEU A 36 1.76 -13.40 5.38
CA LEU A 36 1.72 -12.23 6.24
C LEU A 36 3.12 -11.86 6.75
N ALA A 37 3.95 -12.84 7.10
CA ALA A 37 5.33 -12.64 7.55
C ALA A 37 6.16 -11.84 6.53
N LYS A 38 5.96 -12.07 5.23
CA LYS A 38 6.60 -11.30 4.14
C LYS A 38 6.23 -9.82 4.13
N VAL A 39 5.15 -9.43 4.81
CA VAL A 39 4.69 -8.04 4.91
C VAL A 39 5.12 -7.41 6.24
N VAL A 40 4.90 -8.11 7.36
CA VAL A 40 5.08 -7.55 8.71
C VAL A 40 6.39 -7.95 9.39
N GLY A 41 7.11 -8.92 8.82
CA GLY A 41 8.37 -9.47 9.34
C GLY A 41 8.18 -10.68 10.26
N ASP A 42 9.17 -11.59 10.23
CA ASP A 42 9.13 -12.84 10.99
C ASP A 42 9.08 -12.62 12.50
N GLY A 43 9.82 -11.62 13.02
CA GLY A 43 9.86 -11.34 14.46
C GLY A 43 8.49 -10.97 15.04
N LEU A 44 7.58 -10.39 14.24
CA LEU A 44 6.21 -10.13 14.70
C LEU A 44 5.38 -11.42 14.75
N MET A 45 5.62 -12.33 13.80
CA MET A 45 4.94 -13.62 13.75
C MET A 45 5.39 -14.54 14.89
N GLU A 46 6.69 -14.54 15.21
CA GLU A 46 7.26 -15.19 16.39
C GLU A 46 6.63 -14.63 17.67
N GLN A 47 6.56 -13.31 17.81
CA GLN A 47 5.90 -12.67 18.95
C GLN A 47 4.42 -13.10 19.07
N ALA A 48 3.70 -13.18 17.96
CA ALA A 48 2.31 -13.64 17.96
C ALA A 48 2.19 -15.12 18.36
N LEU A 49 3.11 -15.97 17.91
CA LEU A 49 3.17 -17.38 18.30
C LEU A 49 3.38 -17.53 19.81
N ASP A 50 4.36 -16.81 20.37
CA ASP A 50 4.65 -16.83 21.81
C ASP A 50 3.43 -16.42 22.63
N ILE A 51 2.71 -15.38 22.20
CA ILE A 51 1.48 -14.95 22.87
C ILE A 51 0.39 -16.03 22.78
N ALA A 52 0.28 -16.73 21.65
CA ALA A 52 -0.71 -17.79 21.44
C ALA A 52 -0.41 -19.08 22.23
N GLU A 53 0.84 -19.26 22.68
CA GLU A 53 1.28 -20.39 23.52
C GLU A 53 1.28 -20.07 25.01
N LYS A 54 1.29 -18.78 25.35
CA LYS A 54 1.27 -18.30 26.72
C LYS A 54 -0.04 -18.68 27.43
N PRO A 55 0.01 -19.36 28.61
CA PRO A 55 -1.19 -19.73 29.37
C PRO A 55 -2.03 -18.51 29.81
N THR A 56 -1.34 -17.41 30.14
CA THR A 56 -1.97 -16.16 30.59
C THR A 56 -1.32 -14.98 29.90
N ALA A 57 -1.91 -14.52 28.80
CA ALA A 57 -1.53 -13.31 28.10
C ALA A 57 -2.29 -12.09 28.64
N SER A 58 -1.63 -10.94 28.69
CA SER A 58 -2.23 -9.66 29.02
C SER A 58 -3.25 -9.23 27.96
N ALA A 59 -4.16 -8.31 28.32
CA ALA A 59 -5.15 -7.79 27.36
C ALA A 59 -4.51 -7.11 26.14
N SER A 60 -3.34 -6.48 26.30
CA SER A 60 -2.59 -5.86 25.20
C SER A 60 -1.99 -6.91 24.27
N GLU A 61 -1.38 -7.96 24.82
CA GLU A 61 -0.84 -9.09 24.06
C GLU A 61 -1.95 -9.80 23.27
N LEU A 62 -3.09 -10.08 23.92
CA LEU A 62 -4.25 -10.68 23.25
C LEU A 62 -4.82 -9.80 22.14
N LYS A 63 -4.75 -8.47 22.30
CA LYS A 63 -5.16 -7.52 21.27
C LYS A 63 -4.21 -7.57 20.06
N LEU A 64 -2.90 -7.61 20.29
CA LEU A 64 -1.91 -7.79 19.22
C LEU A 64 -2.13 -9.12 18.50
N LEU A 65 -2.27 -10.22 19.24
CA LEU A 65 -2.52 -11.54 18.67
C LEU A 65 -3.76 -11.52 17.76
N LYS A 66 -4.88 -10.95 18.22
CA LYS A 66 -6.09 -10.83 17.39
C LYS A 66 -5.89 -10.00 16.12
N MET A 67 -5.08 -8.94 16.18
CA MET A 67 -4.75 -8.12 15.00
C MET A 67 -3.91 -8.90 13.98
N VAL A 68 -3.02 -9.79 14.43
CA VAL A 68 -2.21 -10.66 13.55
C VAL A 68 -3.03 -11.84 13.01
N GLN A 69 -3.87 -12.45 13.84
CA GLN A 69 -4.69 -13.58 13.43
C GLN A 69 -5.75 -13.21 12.40
N LEU A 70 -6.35 -12.01 12.49
CA LEU A 70 -7.49 -11.64 11.65
C LEU A 70 -7.19 -11.68 10.13
N PRO A 71 -6.10 -11.07 9.62
CA PRO A 71 -5.73 -11.21 8.20
C PRO A 71 -5.52 -12.65 7.76
N VAL A 72 -4.79 -13.44 8.57
CA VAL A 72 -4.50 -14.86 8.28
C VAL A 72 -5.80 -15.65 8.22
N ALA A 73 -6.69 -15.44 9.18
CA ALA A 73 -7.98 -16.11 9.25
C ALA A 73 -8.85 -15.80 8.02
N LEU A 74 -8.97 -14.53 7.65
CA LEU A 74 -9.78 -14.10 6.50
C LEU A 74 -9.23 -14.64 5.17
N MET A 75 -7.90 -14.61 4.99
CA MET A 75 -7.30 -15.18 3.78
C MET A 75 -7.38 -16.71 3.74
N ALA A 76 -7.12 -17.40 4.85
CA ALA A 76 -7.18 -18.86 4.91
C ALA A 76 -8.60 -19.37 4.63
N THR A 77 -9.62 -18.72 5.20
CA THR A 77 -11.03 -19.05 4.93
C THR A 77 -11.44 -18.75 3.50
N PHE A 78 -10.99 -17.62 2.94
CA PHE A 78 -11.19 -17.30 1.53
C PHE A 78 -10.63 -18.39 0.61
N ARG A 79 -9.36 -18.79 0.79
CA ARG A 79 -8.74 -19.88 0.01
C ARG A 79 -9.46 -21.21 0.17
N PHE A 80 -9.86 -21.52 1.40
CA PHE A 80 -10.64 -22.72 1.70
C PHE A 80 -11.96 -22.72 0.92
N TYR A 81 -12.70 -21.61 0.87
CA TYR A 81 -13.97 -21.55 0.17
C TYR A 81 -13.82 -21.64 -1.36
N GLN A 82 -12.80 -20.99 -1.92
CA GLN A 82 -12.51 -21.09 -3.36
C GLN A 82 -12.25 -22.54 -3.81
N LEU A 83 -11.62 -23.35 -2.96
CA LEU A 83 -11.35 -24.76 -3.25
C LEU A 83 -12.54 -25.68 -2.99
N ASN A 84 -13.49 -25.29 -2.13
CA ASN A 84 -14.62 -26.14 -1.72
C ASN A 84 -15.90 -25.91 -2.53
N LEU A 85 -15.88 -25.13 -3.61
CA LEU A 85 -16.99 -25.06 -4.57
C LEU A 85 -17.28 -26.41 -5.25
N VAL A 86 -16.24 -27.24 -5.39
CA VAL A 86 -16.34 -28.57 -6.01
C VAL A 86 -15.80 -29.61 -5.04
N SER A 87 -16.59 -30.65 -4.75
CA SER A 87 -16.13 -31.75 -3.90
C SER A 87 -15.10 -32.60 -4.66
N HIS A 88 -14.04 -32.99 -3.97
CA HIS A 88 -13.08 -33.99 -4.45
C HIS A 88 -13.32 -35.28 -3.66
N ASP A 89 -13.82 -36.31 -4.34
CA ASP A 89 -14.09 -37.63 -3.76
C ASP A 89 -13.14 -38.67 -4.39
N GLN A 90 -13.09 -39.90 -3.85
CA GLN A 90 -12.16 -40.95 -4.30
C GLN A 90 -12.33 -41.33 -5.78
N SER A 91 -13.51 -41.10 -6.36
CA SER A 91 -13.82 -41.45 -7.74
C SER A 91 -13.62 -40.27 -8.70
N THR A 92 -14.19 -39.10 -8.40
CA THR A 92 -14.13 -37.92 -9.28
C THR A 92 -14.30 -36.61 -8.52
N ARG A 93 -14.16 -35.50 -9.24
CA ARG A 93 -14.71 -34.20 -8.85
C ARG A 93 -16.21 -34.22 -9.09
N LYS A 94 -17.01 -33.86 -8.08
CA LYS A 94 -18.47 -33.81 -8.16
C LYS A 94 -19.04 -32.60 -7.45
N ILE A 95 -20.18 -32.14 -7.94
CA ILE A 95 -20.98 -31.13 -7.28
C ILE A 95 -21.80 -31.84 -6.18
N LYS A 96 -21.69 -31.36 -4.93
CA LYS A 96 -22.51 -31.84 -3.81
C LYS A 96 -23.56 -30.78 -3.53
N ILE A 97 -24.78 -31.00 -4.02
CA ILE A 97 -25.97 -30.19 -3.73
C ILE A 97 -27.08 -31.15 -3.35
N ASP A 98 -27.86 -30.80 -2.35
CA ASP A 98 -29.19 -31.38 -2.20
C ASP A 98 -30.16 -30.70 -3.17
N ASP A 99 -30.46 -31.35 -4.30
CA ASP A 99 -31.33 -30.83 -5.37
C ASP A 99 -32.71 -30.35 -4.88
N GLN A 100 -33.17 -30.81 -3.71
CA GLN A 100 -34.48 -30.43 -3.17
C GLN A 100 -34.44 -29.18 -2.28
N ASN A 101 -33.33 -28.93 -1.59
CA ASN A 101 -33.27 -27.92 -0.53
C ASN A 101 -32.18 -26.85 -0.74
N GLU A 102 -31.26 -27.07 -1.68
CA GLU A 102 -30.12 -26.20 -1.91
C GLU A 102 -30.11 -25.63 -3.33
N LYS A 103 -29.65 -24.38 -3.47
CA LYS A 103 -29.43 -23.74 -4.76
C LYS A 103 -28.00 -23.24 -4.82
N LEU A 104 -27.34 -23.48 -5.95
CA LEU A 104 -26.03 -22.89 -6.19
C LEU A 104 -26.13 -21.38 -6.36
N PRO A 105 -25.23 -20.62 -5.74
CA PRO A 105 -24.99 -19.23 -6.11
C PRO A 105 -24.61 -19.12 -7.59
N TRP A 106 -25.07 -18.07 -8.25
CA TRP A 106 -24.62 -17.77 -9.61
C TRP A 106 -23.19 -17.24 -9.57
N GLU A 107 -22.45 -17.36 -10.68
CA GLU A 107 -21.05 -16.94 -10.79
C GLU A 107 -20.84 -15.49 -10.33
N TRP A 108 -21.69 -14.55 -10.76
CA TRP A 108 -21.58 -13.15 -10.32
C TRP A 108 -21.77 -12.95 -8.80
N MET A 109 -22.52 -13.84 -8.14
CA MET A 109 -22.67 -13.81 -6.68
C MET A 109 -21.39 -14.27 -6.00
N LEU A 110 -20.75 -15.33 -6.53
CA LEU A 110 -19.45 -15.83 -6.06
C LEU A 110 -18.37 -14.77 -6.28
N ASP A 111 -18.28 -14.18 -7.48
CA ASP A 111 -17.31 -13.12 -7.79
C ASP A 111 -17.46 -11.92 -6.85
N ARG A 112 -18.71 -11.53 -6.55
CA ARG A 112 -19.02 -10.43 -5.63
C ARG A 112 -18.64 -10.78 -4.19
N ASP A 113 -18.90 -12.00 -3.75
CA ASP A 113 -18.52 -12.46 -2.41
C ASP A 113 -17.00 -12.57 -2.26
N ASP A 114 -16.32 -13.15 -3.24
CA ASP A 114 -14.86 -13.24 -3.31
C ASP A 114 -14.21 -11.86 -3.24
N ALA A 115 -14.74 -10.89 -4.00
CA ALA A 115 -14.26 -9.51 -3.95
C ALA A 115 -14.47 -8.87 -2.55
N ALA A 116 -15.59 -9.16 -1.88
CA ALA A 116 -15.87 -8.66 -0.54
C ALA A 116 -14.97 -9.31 0.54
N HIS A 117 -14.74 -10.62 0.44
CA HIS A 117 -13.81 -11.36 1.31
C HIS A 117 -12.39 -10.83 1.15
N LEU A 118 -11.90 -10.71 -0.08
CA LEU A 118 -10.56 -10.19 -0.36
C LEU A 118 -10.41 -8.75 0.15
N SER A 119 -11.41 -7.88 -0.08
CA SER A 119 -11.39 -6.52 0.46
C SER A 119 -11.34 -6.49 1.99
N SER A 120 -12.05 -7.40 2.66
CA SER A 120 -12.05 -7.51 4.12
C SER A 120 -10.69 -7.97 4.66
N ALA A 121 -10.07 -8.96 4.02
CA ALA A 121 -8.73 -9.42 4.36
C ALA A 121 -7.68 -8.30 4.17
N GLN A 122 -7.74 -7.58 3.05
CA GLN A 122 -6.86 -6.43 2.80
C GLN A 122 -7.01 -5.33 3.86
N ARG A 123 -8.24 -4.98 4.22
CA ARG A 123 -8.50 -4.00 5.31
C ARG A 123 -8.00 -4.49 6.66
N ALA A 124 -8.01 -5.81 6.92
CA ALA A 124 -7.44 -6.36 8.14
C ALA A 124 -5.93 -6.16 8.19
N VAL A 125 -5.22 -6.35 7.07
CA VAL A 125 -3.78 -6.03 6.97
C VAL A 125 -3.53 -4.54 7.20
N ASP A 126 -4.31 -3.67 6.57
CA ASP A 126 -4.19 -2.22 6.75
C ASP A 126 -4.39 -1.81 8.22
N ARG A 127 -5.38 -2.42 8.89
CA ARG A 127 -5.66 -2.21 10.32
C ARG A 127 -4.53 -2.71 11.21
N LEU A 128 -3.94 -3.87 10.90
CA LEU A 128 -2.79 -4.41 11.62
C LEU A 128 -1.61 -3.44 11.51
N ILE A 129 -1.23 -3.04 10.30
CA ILE A 129 -0.11 -2.13 10.07
C ILE A 129 -0.35 -0.78 10.79
N GLY A 130 -1.54 -0.20 10.66
CA GLY A 130 -1.89 1.04 11.36
C GLY A 130 -1.91 0.90 12.88
N PHE A 131 -2.19 -0.30 13.42
CA PHE A 131 -2.05 -0.59 14.84
C PHE A 131 -0.57 -0.65 15.25
N LEU A 132 0.27 -1.33 14.47
CA LEU A 132 1.70 -1.48 14.75
C LEU A 132 2.41 -0.12 14.75
N ASP A 133 2.14 0.71 13.74
CA ASP A 133 2.67 2.08 13.61
C ASP A 133 2.34 2.96 14.82
N LYS A 134 1.16 2.81 15.41
CA LYS A 134 0.73 3.56 16.60
C LYS A 134 1.26 2.98 17.89
N SER A 135 1.49 1.67 17.93
CA SER A 135 1.91 0.97 19.15
C SER A 135 3.41 1.10 19.44
N GLY A 136 4.23 1.45 18.45
CA GLY A 136 5.69 1.45 18.58
C GLY A 136 6.24 0.05 18.84
N ASN A 137 5.62 -0.98 18.27
CA ASN A 137 6.03 -2.37 18.45
C ASN A 137 7.47 -2.57 17.92
N ASP A 138 8.35 -3.09 18.79
CA ASP A 138 9.78 -3.22 18.49
C ASP A 138 10.09 -4.17 17.32
N ALA A 139 9.37 -5.30 17.22
CA ALA A 139 9.53 -6.25 16.13
C ALA A 139 9.16 -5.62 14.78
N TRP A 140 8.06 -4.84 14.75
CA TRP A 140 7.65 -4.09 13.57
C TRP A 140 8.64 -2.98 13.21
N GLU A 141 9.12 -2.20 14.18
CA GLU A 141 10.05 -1.11 13.96
C GLU A 141 11.41 -1.56 13.41
N LYS A 142 11.79 -2.81 13.70
CA LYS A 142 12.99 -3.49 13.20
C LYS A 142 12.76 -4.32 11.94
N SER A 143 11.53 -4.40 11.44
CA SER A 143 11.22 -5.14 10.20
C SER A 143 11.93 -4.51 8.99
N THR A 144 12.25 -5.35 8.01
CA THR A 144 12.89 -4.92 6.76
C THR A 144 12.09 -3.83 6.05
N GLN A 145 10.77 -3.97 6.05
CA GLN A 145 9.81 -3.08 5.41
C GLN A 145 9.80 -1.71 6.10
N LYS A 146 9.78 -1.67 7.44
CA LYS A 146 9.80 -0.41 8.19
C LYS A 146 11.15 0.29 8.07
N ILE A 147 12.26 -0.46 8.09
CA ILE A 147 13.61 0.08 7.87
C ILE A 147 13.72 0.66 6.46
N ALA A 148 13.21 -0.02 5.43
CA ALA A 148 13.20 0.48 4.06
C ALA A 148 12.38 1.78 3.94
N SER A 149 11.19 1.81 4.54
CA SER A 149 10.31 2.98 4.60
C SER A 149 11.01 4.22 5.16
N LYS A 150 11.78 4.09 6.25
CA LYS A 150 12.50 5.21 6.89
C LYS A 150 13.62 5.82 6.03
N LYS A 151 14.08 5.13 4.99
CA LYS A 151 15.13 5.62 4.07
C LYS A 151 14.57 6.47 2.92
N LEU A 152 13.25 6.57 2.81
CA LEU A 152 12.57 7.24 1.72
C LEU A 152 12.07 8.63 2.17
N PHE A 153 11.87 9.56 1.21
CA PHE A 153 11.22 10.84 1.52
C PHE A 153 9.73 10.65 1.84
N ILE A 154 9.10 9.61 1.30
CA ILE A 154 7.79 9.11 1.75
C ILE A 154 8.02 7.96 2.71
N ASN A 155 7.84 8.20 4.01
CA ASN A 155 8.19 7.24 5.06
C ASN A 155 6.99 6.59 5.77
N ASN A 156 5.77 6.96 5.38
CA ASN A 156 4.54 6.41 5.93
C ASN A 156 3.36 6.56 4.94
N THR A 157 2.28 5.82 5.21
CA THR A 157 1.06 5.79 4.40
C THR A 157 0.33 7.15 4.37
N ALA A 158 0.36 7.93 5.44
CA ALA A 158 -0.34 9.22 5.50
C ALA A 158 0.30 10.26 4.58
N THR A 159 1.63 10.38 4.62
CA THR A 159 2.38 11.26 3.71
C THR A 159 2.19 10.83 2.25
N PHE A 160 2.08 9.53 1.96
CA PHE A 160 1.72 9.09 0.61
C PHE A 160 0.32 9.60 0.21
N GLY A 161 -0.65 9.41 1.11
CA GLY A 161 -2.05 9.78 0.91
C GLY A 161 -2.31 11.29 0.73
N GLU A 162 -1.42 12.14 1.24
CA GLU A 162 -1.47 13.60 1.04
C GLU A 162 -1.32 13.99 -0.44
N TYR A 163 -0.51 13.25 -1.20
CA TYR A 163 -0.23 13.55 -2.61
C TYR A 163 -1.05 12.71 -3.58
N TYR A 164 -1.47 11.49 -3.20
CA TYR A 164 -2.36 10.68 -4.01
C TYR A 164 -3.27 9.77 -3.15
N PRO A 165 -4.60 9.83 -3.31
CA PRO A 165 -5.52 9.05 -2.48
C PRO A 165 -5.43 7.55 -2.80
N ILE A 166 -5.04 6.76 -1.79
CA ILE A 166 -4.96 5.29 -1.85
C ILE A 166 -5.91 4.61 -0.87
N ASP A 167 -7.01 5.28 -0.51
CA ASP A 167 -7.98 4.82 0.50
C ASP A 167 -7.34 4.46 1.86
N ASN A 168 -6.23 5.12 2.22
CA ASN A 168 -5.40 4.80 3.38
C ASN A 168 -4.90 3.34 3.42
N SER A 169 -4.72 2.69 2.27
CA SER A 169 -4.21 1.33 2.20
C SER A 169 -2.70 1.28 2.52
N ALA A 170 -2.39 0.98 3.79
CA ALA A 170 -1.03 0.76 4.23
C ALA A 170 -0.37 -0.41 3.47
N ARG A 171 -1.12 -1.46 3.16
CA ARG A 171 -0.66 -2.59 2.34
C ARG A 171 -0.12 -2.12 0.99
N PHE A 172 -0.85 -1.26 0.28
CA PHE A 172 -0.39 -0.76 -1.01
C PHE A 172 0.88 0.08 -0.85
N TYR A 173 0.94 0.94 0.16
CA TYR A 173 2.14 1.70 0.46
C TYR A 173 3.37 0.79 0.66
N TYR A 174 3.24 -0.25 1.49
CA TYR A 174 4.32 -1.21 1.74
C TYR A 174 4.70 -2.05 0.51
N LEU A 175 3.72 -2.41 -0.32
CA LEU A 175 3.96 -3.06 -1.60
C LEU A 175 4.70 -2.12 -2.59
N ALA A 176 4.41 -0.83 -2.54
CA ALA A 176 5.00 0.18 -3.41
C ALA A 176 6.40 0.62 -2.98
N LEU A 177 6.93 0.18 -1.82
CA LEU A 177 8.27 0.55 -1.34
C LEU A 177 9.40 0.33 -2.36
N PRO A 178 9.47 -0.80 -3.10
CA PRO A 178 10.50 -0.98 -4.12
C PRO A 178 10.39 0.05 -5.25
N LEU A 179 9.15 0.41 -5.64
CA LEU A 179 8.90 1.42 -6.67
C LEU A 179 9.26 2.83 -6.18
N LEU A 180 8.90 3.17 -4.93
CA LEU A 180 9.32 4.42 -4.28
C LEU A 180 10.85 4.54 -4.24
N GLN A 181 11.53 3.45 -3.91
CA GLN A 181 13.00 3.39 -3.88
C GLN A 181 13.60 3.57 -5.28
N GLU A 182 13.02 2.94 -6.31
CA GLU A 182 13.44 3.10 -7.71
C GLU A 182 13.33 4.55 -8.17
N VAL A 183 12.18 5.20 -7.94
CA VAL A 183 11.96 6.62 -8.28
C VAL A 183 12.94 7.52 -7.55
N GLN A 184 13.13 7.28 -6.25
CA GLN A 184 14.05 8.09 -5.45
C GLN A 184 15.50 7.99 -5.94
N THR A 185 15.93 6.80 -6.34
CA THR A 185 17.31 6.54 -6.77
C THR A 185 17.56 6.93 -8.22
N THR A 186 16.58 6.73 -9.11
CA THR A 186 16.75 6.91 -10.56
C THR A 186 16.46 8.33 -11.00
N ASP A 187 15.43 8.96 -10.43
CA ASP A 187 14.91 10.25 -10.90
C ASP A 187 15.22 11.36 -9.89
N LEU A 188 14.75 11.23 -8.65
CA LEU A 188 14.87 12.30 -7.66
C LEU A 188 16.30 12.57 -7.24
N ARG A 189 17.13 11.52 -7.09
CA ARG A 189 18.55 11.69 -6.80
C ARG A 189 19.27 12.54 -7.86
N LYS A 190 18.91 12.39 -9.14
CA LYS A 190 19.47 13.20 -10.23
C LYS A 190 18.91 14.62 -10.22
N ALA A 191 17.61 14.77 -9.96
CA ALA A 191 16.96 16.08 -9.91
C ALA A 191 17.47 16.94 -8.74
N LEU A 192 17.68 16.34 -7.57
CA LEU A 192 18.18 16.99 -6.35
C LEU A 192 19.69 17.17 -6.33
N ALA A 193 20.45 16.33 -7.04
CA ALA A 193 21.91 16.35 -7.11
C ALA A 193 22.57 16.56 -5.72
N ASN A 194 23.23 17.71 -5.49
CA ASN A 194 23.94 18.00 -4.24
C ASN A 194 23.01 18.16 -3.03
N ASP A 195 21.75 18.55 -3.24
CA ASP A 195 20.76 18.75 -2.18
C ASP A 195 20.15 17.44 -1.68
N TYR A 196 20.35 16.33 -2.40
CA TYR A 196 19.75 15.04 -2.07
C TYR A 196 20.10 14.55 -0.66
N LYS A 197 21.40 14.46 -0.33
CA LYS A 197 21.84 13.95 0.98
C LYS A 197 21.49 14.92 2.12
N PRO A 198 21.79 16.24 2.01
CA PRO A 198 21.44 17.18 3.06
C PRO A 198 19.94 17.23 3.32
N LEU A 199 19.10 17.18 2.28
CA LEU A 199 17.65 17.17 2.43
C LEU A 199 17.15 15.92 3.15
N LEU A 200 17.65 14.73 2.76
CA LEU A 200 17.25 13.47 3.38
C LEU A 200 17.68 13.39 4.85
N GLU A 201 18.90 13.83 5.17
CA GLU A 201 19.40 13.87 6.55
C GLU A 201 18.64 14.90 7.41
N ALA A 202 18.34 16.08 6.86
CA ALA A 202 17.56 17.11 7.54
C ALA A 202 16.13 16.63 7.82
N PHE A 203 15.51 15.95 6.83
CA PHE A 203 14.20 15.33 6.99
C PHE A 203 14.20 14.26 8.08
N GLN A 204 15.18 13.35 8.07
CA GLN A 204 15.28 12.28 9.08
C GLN A 204 15.53 12.82 10.50
N LYS A 205 16.24 13.93 10.64
CA LYS A 205 16.50 14.59 11.93
C LYS A 205 15.39 15.54 12.37
N GLY A 206 14.39 15.81 11.51
CA GLY A 206 13.33 16.79 11.76
C GLY A 206 13.83 18.24 11.85
N ASN A 207 14.96 18.55 11.20
CA ASN A 207 15.58 19.88 11.22
C ASN A 207 15.67 20.43 9.80
N LEU A 208 14.53 20.82 9.25
CA LEU A 208 14.42 21.40 7.91
C LEU A 208 14.39 22.93 8.01
N ASN A 209 15.19 23.60 7.19
CA ASN A 209 15.04 25.04 6.97
C ASN A 209 13.89 25.32 5.98
N GLN A 210 13.50 26.60 5.83
CA GLN A 210 12.38 26.99 4.96
C GLN A 210 12.55 26.50 3.51
N TYR A 211 13.74 26.66 2.95
CA TYR A 211 14.04 26.18 1.59
C TYR A 211 13.88 24.66 1.46
N GLN A 212 14.39 23.90 2.45
CA GLN A 212 14.30 22.45 2.48
C GLN A 212 12.86 21.96 2.67
N MET A 213 12.01 22.69 3.40
CA MET A 213 10.59 22.36 3.53
C MET A 213 9.88 22.44 2.17
N GLU A 214 10.04 23.56 1.46
CA GLU A 214 9.47 23.75 0.12
C GLU A 214 10.01 22.71 -0.87
N LEU A 215 11.32 22.43 -0.83
CA LEU A 215 11.96 21.43 -1.69
C LEU A 215 11.47 20.00 -1.38
N LEU A 216 11.25 19.69 -0.10
CA LEU A 216 10.74 18.39 0.33
C LEU A 216 9.31 18.16 -0.17
N GLU A 217 8.43 19.15 -0.09
CA GLU A 217 7.04 19.05 -0.55
C GLU A 217 6.98 18.68 -2.05
N ILE A 218 7.72 19.40 -2.88
CA ILE A 218 7.79 19.15 -4.33
C ILE A 218 8.41 17.76 -4.60
N THR A 219 9.45 17.40 -3.85
CA THR A 219 10.12 16.09 -3.96
C THR A 219 9.19 14.94 -3.62
N GLN A 220 8.44 15.05 -2.52
CA GLN A 220 7.50 14.03 -2.08
C GLN A 220 6.35 13.87 -3.08
N ARG A 221 5.80 14.99 -3.57
CA ARG A 221 4.79 14.98 -4.63
C ARG A 221 5.28 14.28 -5.89
N ALA A 222 6.48 14.63 -6.36
CA ALA A 222 7.10 13.98 -7.52
C ALA A 222 7.29 12.47 -7.29
N GLN A 223 7.74 12.08 -6.10
CA GLN A 223 7.96 10.68 -5.75
C GLN A 223 6.67 9.86 -5.83
N VAL A 224 5.60 10.37 -5.22
CA VAL A 224 4.31 9.68 -5.16
C VAL A 224 3.71 9.52 -6.55
N LEU A 225 3.67 10.60 -7.34
CA LEU A 225 3.10 10.56 -8.69
C LEU A 225 3.87 9.60 -9.61
N ALA A 226 5.20 9.69 -9.66
CA ALA A 226 6.01 8.77 -10.45
C ALA A 226 5.85 7.31 -10.01
N THR A 227 5.71 7.07 -8.70
CA THR A 227 5.46 5.73 -8.15
C THR A 227 4.11 5.18 -8.61
N ILE A 228 3.05 6.00 -8.60
CA ILE A 228 1.73 5.60 -9.09
C ILE A 228 1.78 5.27 -10.58
N ALA A 229 2.46 6.10 -11.39
CA ALA A 229 2.63 5.84 -12.81
C ALA A 229 3.36 4.50 -13.07
N LEU A 230 4.38 4.17 -12.28
CA LEU A 230 5.05 2.86 -12.34
C LEU A 230 4.17 1.72 -11.85
N ALA A 231 3.44 1.91 -10.76
CA ALA A 231 2.55 0.90 -10.18
C ALA A 231 1.47 0.48 -11.18
N VAL A 232 0.85 1.42 -11.89
CA VAL A 232 -0.16 1.12 -12.91
C VAL A 232 0.42 0.34 -14.09
N ARG A 233 1.68 0.59 -14.48
CA ARG A 233 2.35 -0.13 -15.57
C ARG A 233 2.78 -1.54 -15.20
N ARG A 234 3.19 -1.75 -13.94
CA ARG A 234 3.90 -2.97 -13.52
C ARG A 234 3.07 -3.90 -12.64
N LEU A 235 2.08 -3.37 -11.91
CA LEU A 235 1.24 -4.17 -11.02
C LEU A 235 -0.04 -4.59 -11.74
N ASN A 236 -0.56 -5.77 -11.37
CA ASN A 236 -1.86 -6.23 -11.80
C ASN A 236 -2.96 -5.31 -11.21
N THR A 237 -4.00 -5.01 -12.00
CA THR A 237 -5.17 -4.22 -11.58
C THR A 237 -5.85 -4.74 -10.32
N GLN A 238 -5.79 -6.05 -10.05
CA GLN A 238 -6.34 -6.66 -8.83
C GLN A 238 -5.58 -6.26 -7.55
N VAL A 239 -4.34 -5.80 -7.69
CA VAL A 239 -3.48 -5.42 -6.55
C VAL A 239 -3.62 -3.93 -6.22
N LEU A 240 -4.04 -3.12 -7.20
CA LEU A 240 -4.21 -1.69 -7.06
C LEU A 240 -5.36 -1.34 -6.10
N PRO A 241 -5.18 -0.35 -5.21
CA PRO A 241 -6.24 0.22 -4.39
C PRO A 241 -7.48 0.61 -5.20
N ALA A 242 -8.65 0.44 -4.58
CA ALA A 242 -9.92 0.82 -5.17
C ALA A 242 -9.95 2.30 -5.58
N GLY A 243 -9.30 3.20 -4.85
CA GLY A 243 -9.16 4.62 -5.21
C GLY A 243 -8.51 4.82 -6.58
N ILE A 244 -7.36 4.18 -6.83
CA ILE A 244 -6.67 4.24 -8.13
C ILE A 244 -7.57 3.65 -9.23
N VAL A 245 -8.17 2.48 -8.96
CA VAL A 245 -9.06 1.80 -9.91
C VAL A 245 -10.29 2.65 -10.24
N LYS A 246 -10.90 3.29 -9.24
CA LYS A 246 -12.04 4.20 -9.43
C LYS A 246 -11.65 5.44 -10.21
N THR A 247 -10.48 6.04 -9.97
CA THR A 247 -10.01 7.18 -10.77
C THR A 247 -9.87 6.77 -12.24
N MET A 248 -9.23 5.63 -12.51
CA MET A 248 -9.13 5.07 -13.87
C MET A 248 -10.52 4.82 -14.49
N ILE A 249 -11.49 4.34 -13.72
CA ILE A 249 -12.87 4.13 -14.18
C ILE A 249 -13.62 5.45 -14.37
N SER A 250 -13.40 6.47 -13.53
CA SER A 250 -14.13 7.74 -13.58
C SER A 250 -13.73 8.62 -14.77
N GLU A 251 -12.51 8.45 -15.29
CA GLU A 251 -12.11 9.00 -16.59
C GLU A 251 -12.92 8.43 -17.75
N ARG A 252 -13.63 7.31 -17.51
CA ARG A 252 -14.67 6.77 -18.39
C ARG A 252 -15.97 7.53 -18.16
N HIS A 253 -16.14 8.67 -18.81
CA HIS A 253 -17.51 9.14 -19.09
C HIS A 253 -18.15 8.15 -20.10
N THR A 254 -18.71 7.01 -19.64
CA THR A 254 -19.78 6.22 -20.32
C THR A 254 -20.20 4.96 -19.54
N ALA A 255 -21.48 4.60 -19.69
CA ALA A 255 -22.30 3.81 -18.76
C ALA A 255 -22.15 2.27 -18.78
N ASN A 256 -20.98 1.69 -19.06
CA ASN A 256 -20.83 0.21 -19.05
C ASN A 256 -19.60 -0.26 -18.24
N ALA A 257 -19.83 -0.57 -16.97
CA ALA A 257 -18.82 -0.78 -15.92
C ALA A 257 -18.25 -2.21 -15.79
N SER A 258 -18.28 -3.04 -16.82
CA SER A 258 -17.91 -4.47 -16.71
C SER A 258 -16.81 -4.94 -17.68
N ARG A 259 -16.04 -4.04 -18.29
CA ARG A 259 -14.87 -4.43 -19.09
C ARG A 259 -13.56 -4.19 -18.32
N PRO A 260 -12.62 -5.17 -18.32
CA PRO A 260 -11.24 -4.93 -17.88
C PRO A 260 -10.69 -3.68 -18.56
N ALA A 261 -9.89 -2.88 -17.86
CA ALA A 261 -9.26 -1.70 -18.47
C ALA A 261 -8.45 -2.10 -19.70
N ASP A 262 -8.69 -1.40 -20.81
CA ASP A 262 -7.92 -1.66 -22.04
C ASP A 262 -6.46 -1.27 -21.81
N LYS A 263 -5.52 -1.95 -22.48
CA LYS A 263 -4.08 -1.65 -22.37
C LYS A 263 -3.78 -0.19 -22.73
N GLU A 264 -4.55 0.36 -23.67
CA GLU A 264 -4.47 1.76 -24.07
C GLU A 264 -4.90 2.72 -22.95
N GLU A 265 -5.93 2.37 -22.16
CA GLU A 265 -6.42 3.18 -21.03
C GLU A 265 -5.37 3.25 -19.91
N LEU A 266 -4.80 2.09 -19.56
CA LEU A 266 -3.73 2.02 -18.55
C LEU A 266 -2.51 2.84 -18.98
N SER A 267 -2.17 2.78 -20.27
CA SER A 267 -1.09 3.57 -20.83
C SER A 267 -1.40 5.07 -20.82
N TYR A 268 -2.63 5.48 -21.12
CA TYR A 268 -3.05 6.88 -21.09
C TYR A 268 -2.99 7.45 -19.66
N PHE A 269 -3.61 6.75 -18.70
CA PHE A 269 -3.60 7.15 -17.30
C PHE A 269 -2.17 7.27 -16.76
N SER A 270 -1.36 6.22 -16.97
CA SER A 270 0.04 6.22 -16.53
C SER A 270 0.84 7.38 -17.12
N LYS A 271 0.68 7.65 -18.43
CA LYS A 271 1.37 8.75 -19.10
C LYS A 271 0.97 10.12 -18.57
N ARG A 272 -0.31 10.32 -18.23
CA ARG A 272 -0.76 11.59 -17.64
C ARG A 272 -0.12 11.83 -16.28
N ILE A 273 -0.14 10.82 -15.41
CA ILE A 273 0.49 10.92 -14.08
C ILE A 273 2.02 11.08 -14.20
N GLU A 274 2.64 10.46 -15.19
CA GLU A 274 4.07 10.61 -15.48
C GLU A 274 4.41 12.04 -15.94
N MET A 275 3.53 12.69 -16.71
CA MET A 275 3.69 14.12 -17.07
C MET A 275 3.58 15.02 -15.84
N ASP A 276 2.63 14.76 -14.94
CA ASP A 276 2.48 15.52 -13.69
C ASP A 276 3.72 15.35 -12.80
N ALA A 277 4.24 14.12 -12.69
CA ALA A 277 5.48 13.83 -11.98
C ALA A 277 6.68 14.56 -12.60
N PHE A 278 6.77 14.59 -13.94
CA PHE A 278 7.83 15.31 -14.65
C PHE A 278 7.78 16.81 -14.39
N ALA A 279 6.59 17.42 -14.34
CA ALA A 279 6.41 18.82 -14.01
C ALA A 279 6.96 19.13 -12.61
N CYS A 280 6.66 18.28 -11.61
CA CYS A 280 7.23 18.43 -10.27
C CYS A 280 8.76 18.26 -10.26
N ILE A 281 9.30 17.30 -11.04
CA ILE A 281 10.75 17.13 -11.16
C ILE A 281 11.42 18.37 -11.79
N ASP A 282 10.78 19.01 -12.76
CA ASP A 282 11.28 20.26 -13.34
C ASP A 282 11.23 21.42 -12.33
N GLU A 283 10.17 21.48 -11.53
CA GLU A 283 10.03 22.44 -10.44
C GLU A 283 11.14 22.29 -9.39
N ILE A 284 11.53 21.06 -9.02
CA ILE A 284 12.70 20.79 -8.16
C ILE A 284 13.96 21.45 -8.74
N LYS A 285 14.20 21.28 -10.05
CA LYS A 285 15.40 21.85 -10.70
C LYS A 285 15.37 23.37 -10.70
N ARG A 286 14.21 23.98 -10.99
CA ARG A 286 14.03 25.44 -10.94
C ARG A 286 14.25 25.97 -9.53
N LYS A 287 13.69 25.31 -8.52
CA LYS A 287 13.83 25.71 -7.12
C LYS A 287 15.28 25.66 -6.64
N ARG A 288 16.06 24.70 -7.13
CA ARG A 288 17.51 24.64 -6.89
C ARG A 288 18.26 25.74 -7.62
N PHE A 289 17.87 26.07 -8.85
CA PHE A 289 18.46 27.19 -9.58
C PHE A 289 18.28 28.53 -8.84
N GLU A 290 17.17 28.73 -8.13
CA GLU A 290 16.96 29.94 -7.31
C GLU A 290 18.02 30.15 -6.22
N GLN A 291 18.73 29.10 -5.81
CA GLN A 291 19.79 29.16 -4.80
C GLN A 291 21.20 29.32 -5.41
N THR A 292 21.31 29.35 -6.74
CA THR A 292 22.60 29.51 -7.41
C THR A 292 23.10 30.96 -7.31
N PRO A 293 24.42 31.18 -7.18
CA PRO A 293 24.99 32.52 -7.16
C PRO A 293 24.54 33.37 -8.35
N GLU A 294 24.47 32.78 -9.55
CA GLU A 294 24.07 33.46 -10.77
C GLU A 294 22.63 34.02 -10.71
N PHE A 295 21.69 33.25 -10.12
CA PHE A 295 20.32 33.71 -9.95
C PHE A 295 20.18 34.77 -8.87
N LEU A 296 20.91 34.62 -7.76
CA LEU A 296 20.92 35.60 -6.69
C LEU A 296 21.53 36.93 -7.14
N GLU A 297 22.60 36.87 -7.93
CA GLU A 297 23.20 38.03 -8.60
C GLU A 297 22.22 38.69 -9.58
N TYR A 298 21.51 37.90 -10.40
CA TYR A 298 20.46 38.42 -11.29
C TYR A 298 19.33 39.14 -10.53
N LYS A 299 18.88 38.59 -9.38
CA LYS A 299 17.86 39.22 -8.55
C LYS A 299 18.34 40.50 -7.85
N MET A 300 19.65 40.62 -7.62
CA MET A 300 20.28 41.81 -7.04
C MET A 300 20.44 42.95 -8.06
N LEU A 301 20.26 42.68 -9.36
CA LEU A 301 20.16 43.73 -10.36
C LEU A 301 18.85 44.50 -10.15
N PRO A 302 18.88 45.85 -10.12
CA PRO A 302 17.66 46.63 -10.07
C PRO A 302 16.77 46.27 -11.26
N LYS A 303 15.46 46.14 -11.01
CA LYS A 303 14.48 46.06 -12.10
C LYS A 303 14.57 47.39 -12.83
N ASN A 304 15.25 47.44 -13.97
CA ASN A 304 15.28 48.64 -14.81
C ASN A 304 13.84 48.94 -15.24
N ASP A 305 13.20 49.88 -14.55
CA ASP A 305 11.98 50.50 -15.00
C ASP A 305 12.36 51.50 -16.10
N PRO A 306 11.70 51.50 -17.28
CA PRO A 306 11.90 52.53 -18.29
C PRO A 306 11.69 53.97 -17.77
N GLY A 307 11.03 54.15 -16.63
CA GLY A 307 10.90 55.42 -15.92
C GLY A 307 12.06 55.77 -14.96
N ASP A 308 13.03 54.88 -14.75
CA ASP A 308 14.17 55.15 -13.88
C ASP A 308 15.15 56.14 -14.54
N LYS A 309 15.53 57.14 -13.75
CA LYS A 309 16.36 58.31 -14.14
C LYS A 309 17.74 57.95 -14.72
N PHE A 310 18.16 56.68 -14.59
CA PHE A 310 19.43 56.15 -15.07
C PHE A 310 19.33 55.45 -16.45
N ALA A 311 18.12 55.31 -17.01
CA ALA A 311 17.87 54.70 -18.32
C ALA A 311 17.43 55.73 -19.40
N SER A 312 17.35 57.01 -19.08
CA SER A 312 17.16 58.08 -20.07
C SER A 312 18.52 58.63 -20.51
N THR A 313 18.93 58.33 -21.73
CA THR A 313 20.02 59.04 -22.41
C THR A 313 19.50 60.32 -23.06
#